data_AF-A0A953YCH7-F1
#
_entry.id   AF-A0A953YCH7-F1
#
_cell.length_a   1.000
_cell.length_b   1.000
_cell.length_c   1.000
_cell.angle_alpha   90.00
_cell.angle_beta   90.00
_cell.angle_gamma   90.00
#
_symmetry.space_group_name_H-M   'P 1'
#
loop_
_entity.id
_entity.type
_entity.pdbx_description
1 polymer ?
#
loop_
_entity_poly.entity_id
_entity_poly.type
_entity_poly.pdbx_seq_one_letter_code
_entity_poly.pdbx_strand_id
1 'polypeptide(L)'
;INLSIRNLDYVRRALEPYYGEDCPVVIAYRATWPDELYIRTTLAGMREEVRKAKITRTALILVGPVFGEVSFRDSDLYNSDYSHVLRNRGKKNRAEA
;
A
#
# COMPACT_ATOMS: atom_id res chain seq x y z
N ILE A 1 16.27 -11.78 -8.84
CA ILE A 1 16.66 -11.15 -7.54
C ILE A 1 15.39 -10.85 -6.76
N ASN A 2 15.14 -11.52 -5.63
CA ASN A 2 13.91 -11.41 -4.82
C ASN A 2 14.11 -10.55 -3.55
N LEU A 3 14.97 -9.54 -3.60
CA LEU A 3 15.28 -8.68 -2.46
C LEU A 3 15.10 -7.21 -2.87
N SER A 4 13.84 -6.77 -3.00
CA SER A 4 13.46 -5.44 -3.47
C SER A 4 14.15 -4.31 -2.68
N ILE A 5 14.24 -4.44 -1.35
CA ILE A 5 14.80 -3.41 -0.46
C ILE A 5 16.32 -3.21 -0.61
N ARG A 6 17.05 -4.22 -1.10
CA ARG A 6 18.49 -4.07 -1.38
C ARG A 6 18.75 -3.44 -2.74
N ASN A 7 17.75 -3.44 -3.62
CA ASN A 7 17.88 -3.00 -5.00
C ASN A 7 17.16 -1.65 -5.24
N LEU A 8 17.15 -0.76 -4.23
CA LEU A 8 16.42 0.51 -4.29
C LEU A 8 16.85 1.40 -5.47
N ASP A 9 18.11 1.35 -5.91
CA ASP A 9 18.57 2.14 -7.09
C ASP A 9 17.98 1.63 -8.39
N TYR A 10 17.77 0.32 -8.50
CA TYR A 10 17.09 -0.24 -9.66
C TYR A 10 15.62 0.12 -9.62
N VAL A 11 14.95 -0.06 -8.47
CA VAL A 11 13.53 0.27 -8.31
C VAL A 11 13.28 1.74 -8.65
N ARG A 12 14.11 2.65 -8.12
CA ARG A 12 14.08 4.08 -8.42
C ARG A 12 14.18 4.33 -9.93
N ARG A 13 15.28 3.89 -10.55
CA ARG A 13 15.53 4.13 -11.99
C ARG A 13 14.49 3.50 -12.90
N ALA A 14 13.91 2.36 -12.51
CA ALA A 14 12.88 1.69 -13.29
C ALA A 14 11.52 2.40 -13.22
N LEU A 15 11.22 3.09 -12.11
CA LEU A 15 9.92 3.71 -11.86
C LEU A 15 9.88 5.22 -12.09
N GLU A 16 11.00 5.94 -11.88
CA GLU A 16 11.11 7.39 -12.08
C GLU A 16 10.55 7.85 -13.45
N PRO A 17 10.83 7.18 -14.59
CA PRO A 17 10.28 7.60 -15.90
C PRO A 17 8.75 7.57 -16.00
N TYR A 18 8.08 6.80 -15.15
CA TYR A 18 6.62 6.61 -15.20
C TYR A 18 5.88 7.36 -14.10
N TYR A 19 6.54 7.60 -12.96
CA TYR A 19 5.91 8.13 -11.76
C TYR A 19 6.47 9.48 -11.30
N GLY A 20 7.65 9.89 -11.79
CA GLY A 20 8.37 11.08 -11.32
C GLY A 20 9.13 10.85 -10.02
N GLU A 21 10.18 11.63 -9.78
CA GLU A 21 11.06 11.48 -8.60
C GLU A 21 10.35 11.77 -7.28
N ASP A 22 9.34 12.65 -7.32
CA ASP A 22 8.52 13.04 -6.18
C ASP A 22 7.38 12.06 -5.87
N CYS A 23 7.25 10.96 -6.64
CA CYS A 23 6.17 10.00 -6.41
C CYS A 23 6.22 9.45 -4.98
N PRO A 24 5.10 9.49 -4.24
CA PRO A 24 5.04 8.95 -2.88
C PRO A 24 5.36 7.45 -2.83
N VAL A 25 6.15 7.08 -1.82
CA VAL A 25 6.56 5.71 -1.53
C VAL A 25 6.29 5.40 -0.07
N VAL A 26 5.75 4.22 0.19
CA VAL A 26 5.67 3.63 1.53
C VAL A 26 6.54 2.38 1.59
N ILE A 27 7.44 2.34 2.57
CA ILE A 27 8.24 1.15 2.87
C ILE A 27 7.70 0.55 4.16
N ALA A 28 7.08 -0.61 4.05
CA ALA A 28 6.51 -1.36 5.15
C ALA A 28 7.48 -2.47 5.58
N TYR A 29 8.22 -2.25 6.66
CA TYR A 29 9.13 -3.21 7.26
C TYR A 29 8.37 -4.12 8.22
N ARG A 30 8.42 -5.43 7.94
CA ARG A 30 7.78 -6.48 8.76
C ARG A 30 6.38 -6.11 9.25
N ALA A 31 5.53 -5.66 8.32
CA ALA A 31 4.14 -5.33 8.62
C ALA A 31 3.48 -6.43 9.47
N THR A 32 2.71 -6.02 10.47
CA THR A 32 2.01 -6.82 11.49
C THR A 32 2.89 -7.50 12.55
N TRP A 33 4.22 -7.34 12.50
CA TRP A 33 5.12 -7.83 13.55
C TRP A 33 5.22 -6.80 14.69
N PRO A 34 5.65 -7.21 15.91
CA PRO A 34 5.74 -6.29 17.05
C PRO A 34 6.67 -5.09 16.83
N ASP A 35 7.63 -5.22 15.90
CA ASP A 35 8.63 -4.23 15.55
C ASP A 35 8.48 -3.76 14.09
N GLU A 36 7.23 -3.72 13.61
CA GLU A 36 6.88 -3.13 12.33
C GLU A 36 7.29 -1.65 12.26
N LEU A 37 7.66 -1.20 11.06
CA LEU A 37 7.97 0.21 10.80
C LEU A 37 7.48 0.59 9.40
N TYR A 38 6.78 1.72 9.31
CA TYR A 38 6.33 2.29 8.04
C TYR A 38 7.06 3.61 7.78
N ILE A 39 7.82 3.65 6.69
CA ILE A 39 8.53 4.85 6.23
C ILE A 39 7.75 5.43 5.07
N ARG A 40 7.32 6.70 5.19
CA ARG A 40 6.75 7.47 4.09
C ARG A 40 7.82 8.41 3.53
N THR A 41 7.99 8.41 2.21
CA THR A 41 9.04 9.14 1.50
C THR A 41 8.67 9.29 0.02
N THR A 42 9.61 9.69 -0.82
CA THR A 42 9.46 9.74 -2.29
C THR A 42 10.39 8.73 -2.97
N LEU A 43 10.25 8.52 -4.28
CA LEU A 43 11.18 7.70 -5.06
C LEU A 43 12.63 8.22 -4.96
N ALA A 44 12.82 9.55 -4.91
CA ALA A 44 14.13 10.15 -4.68
C ALA A 44 14.67 9.89 -3.27
N GLY A 45 13.84 10.03 -2.24
CA GLY A 45 14.24 9.95 -0.83
C GLY A 45 14.42 8.54 -0.27
N MET A 46 13.80 7.53 -0.88
CA MET A 46 13.64 6.21 -0.23
C MET A 46 14.94 5.51 0.16
N ARG A 47 16.04 5.71 -0.58
CA ARG A 47 17.33 5.09 -0.26
C ARG A 47 17.91 5.63 1.05
N GLU A 48 17.81 6.94 1.25
CA GLU A 48 18.38 7.60 2.41
C GLU A 48 17.62 7.20 3.67
N GLU A 49 16.28 7.24 3.61
CA GLU A 49 15.41 6.89 4.73
C GLU A 49 15.56 5.43 5.17
N VAL A 50 15.66 4.49 4.22
CA VAL A 50 15.92 3.07 4.54
C VAL A 50 17.27 2.87 5.22
N ARG A 51 18.30 3.62 4.81
CA ARG A 51 19.63 3.55 5.42
C ARG A 51 19.63 4.09 6.84
N LYS A 52 18.96 5.23 7.07
CA LYS A 52 18.77 5.79 8.43
C LYS A 52 18.09 4.79 9.36
N ALA A 53 17.07 4.09 8.87
CA ALA A 53 16.35 3.07 9.62
C ALA A 53 17.07 1.71 9.73
N LYS A 54 18.23 1.53 9.09
CA LYS A 54 19.03 0.28 9.09
C LYS A 54 18.25 -0.96 8.62
N ILE A 55 17.26 -0.78 7.73
CA ILE A 55 16.47 -1.89 7.17
C ILE A 55 17.27 -2.58 6.06
N THR A 56 17.42 -3.90 6.13
CA THR A 56 18.23 -4.67 5.14
C THR A 56 17.50 -5.82 4.46
N ARG A 57 16.29 -6.16 4.93
CA ARG A 57 15.49 -7.32 4.50
C ARG A 57 14.04 -7.20 4.99
N THR A 58 13.15 -8.04 4.45
CA THR A 58 11.74 -8.15 4.87
C THR A 58 11.00 -6.81 4.90
N ALA A 59 11.01 -6.12 3.77
CA ALA A 59 10.25 -4.89 3.58
C ALA A 59 9.51 -4.92 2.24
N LEU A 60 8.28 -4.41 2.24
CA LEU A 60 7.51 -4.13 1.04
C LEU A 60 7.78 -2.70 0.61
N ILE A 61 7.91 -2.48 -0.70
CA ILE A 61 8.01 -1.14 -1.30
C ILE A 61 6.71 -0.92 -2.07
N LEU A 62 5.90 0.04 -1.61
CA LEU A 62 4.65 0.44 -2.23
C LEU A 62 4.87 1.81 -2.84
N VAL A 63 4.62 1.95 -4.14
CA VAL A 63 4.85 3.20 -4.89
C VAL A 63 3.54 3.64 -5.51
N GLY A 64 3.18 4.91 -5.33
CA GLY A 64 2.07 5.49 -6.07
C GLY A 64 1.51 6.78 -5.47
N PRO A 65 0.85 7.62 -6.30
CA PRO A 65 0.21 8.86 -5.85
C PRO A 65 -0.83 8.67 -4.74
N VAL A 66 -1.39 7.46 -4.61
CA VAL A 66 -2.37 7.11 -3.56
C VAL A 66 -1.83 7.29 -2.13
N PHE A 67 -0.50 7.37 -1.95
CA PHE A 67 0.12 7.59 -0.64
C PHE A 67 0.44 9.07 -0.33
N GLY A 68 0.13 9.99 -1.24
CA GLY A 68 0.23 11.43 -1.01
C GLY A 68 -1.04 12.03 -0.39
N GLU A 69 -1.23 13.34 -0.54
CA GLU A 69 -2.48 14.01 -0.19
C GLU A 69 -3.56 13.71 -1.23
N VAL A 70 -4.29 12.62 -1.01
CA VAL A 70 -5.42 12.23 -1.84
C VAL A 70 -6.65 12.01 -0.98
N SER A 71 -7.80 12.51 -1.45
CA SER A 71 -9.10 12.18 -0.90
C SER A 71 -9.79 11.22 -1.86
N PHE A 72 -10.17 10.05 -1.36
CA PHE A 72 -11.02 9.10 -2.07
C PHE A 72 -12.09 8.59 -1.12
N ARG A 73 -13.23 8.20 -1.69
CA ARG A 73 -14.29 7.55 -0.93
C ARG A 73 -13.81 6.16 -0.49
N ASP A 74 -14.07 5.81 0.77
CA ASP A 74 -13.78 4.47 1.27
C ASP A 74 -14.52 3.38 0.50
N SER A 75 -13.87 2.22 0.38
CA SER A 75 -14.47 1.06 -0.26
C SER A 75 -15.64 0.54 0.55
N ASP A 76 -16.78 0.39 -0.11
CA ASP A 76 -17.97 -0.24 0.48
C ASP A 76 -17.86 -1.78 0.57
N LEU A 77 -16.70 -2.38 0.22
CA LEU A 77 -16.50 -3.83 0.18
C LEU A 77 -16.87 -4.53 1.49
N TYR A 78 -16.55 -3.90 2.63
CA TYR A 78 -16.90 -4.39 3.97
C TYR A 78 -17.97 -3.56 4.67
N ASN A 79 -18.53 -2.55 4.00
CA ASN A 79 -19.60 -1.74 4.58
C ASN A 79 -20.85 -2.62 4.76
N SER A 80 -21.28 -2.80 6.01
CA SER A 80 -22.45 -3.63 6.33
C SER A 80 -23.75 -3.11 5.72
N ASP A 81 -23.80 -1.81 5.45
CA ASP A 81 -24.94 -1.10 4.90
C ASP A 81 -24.96 -1.10 3.37
N TYR A 82 -23.88 -1.52 2.72
CA TYR A 82 -23.83 -1.60 1.27
C TYR A 82 -24.61 -2.81 0.76
N SER A 83 -25.64 -2.54 -0.05
CA SER A 83 -26.39 -3.57 -0.76
C SER A 83 -25.82 -3.81 -2.15
N HIS A 84 -25.61 -5.08 -2.50
CA HIS A 84 -25.20 -5.50 -3.85
C HIS A 84 -25.84 -6.84 -4.20
N VAL A 85 -25.60 -7.38 -5.39
CA VAL A 85 -26.28 -8.58 -5.91
C VAL A 85 -26.24 -9.81 -4.98
N LEU A 86 -25.15 -9.97 -4.21
CA LEU A 86 -24.98 -11.04 -3.21
C LEU A 86 -25.39 -10.64 -1.77
N ARG A 87 -25.72 -9.36 -1.55
CA ARG A 87 -26.15 -8.80 -0.25
C ARG A 87 -27.35 -7.88 -0.46
N ASN A 88 -28.51 -8.47 -0.74
CA ASN A 88 -29.75 -7.74 -0.94
C ASN A 88 -30.30 -7.25 0.40
N ARG A 89 -30.45 -5.93 0.56
CA ARG A 89 -31.29 -5.36 1.62
C ARG A 89 -32.75 -5.75 1.34
N GLY A 90 -33.34 -6.62 2.16
CA GLY A 90 -34.79 -6.84 2.18
C GLY A 90 -35.38 -8.00 1.38
N LYS A 91 -34.62 -9.07 1.04
CA LYS A 91 -35.24 -10.35 0.59
C LYS A 91 -34.95 -11.50 1.55
N LYS A 92 -35.50 -11.43 2.75
CA LYS A 92 -36.03 -12.63 3.42
C LYS A 92 -37.53 -12.58 3.26
N ASN A 93 -38.06 -13.52 2.48
CA ASN A 93 -39.33 -14.21 2.66
C ASN A 93 -39.56 -15.10 1.44
N ARG A 94 -39.17 -16.38 1.53
CA ARG A 94 -39.93 -17.45 0.88
C ARG A 94 -40.42 -18.38 1.98
N ALA A 95 -41.73 -18.63 1.88
CA ALA A 95 -42.64 -19.12 2.90
C ALA A 95 -42.23 -20.44 3.56
N GLU A 96 -42.69 -20.58 4.80
CA GLU A 96 -42.92 -21.86 5.47
C GLU A 96 -43.66 -22.82 4.53
N ALA A 97 -43.23 -24.09 4.52
CA ALA A 97 -43.91 -25.22 3.88
C ALA A 97 -44.49 -26.13 4.96
#